data_AF-A0A0K0E194-F1
#
_entry.id   AF-A0A0K0E194-F1
#
_cell.length_a   1.000
_cell.length_b   1.000
_cell.length_c   1.000
_cell.angle_alpha   90.00
_cell.angle_beta   90.00
_cell.angle_gamma   90.00
#
_symmetry.space_group_name_H-M   'P 1'
#
loop_
_entity.id
_entity.type
_entity.pdbx_description
1 polymer ?
#
loop_
_entity_poly.entity_id
_entity_poly.type
_entity_poly.pdbx_seq_one_letter_code
_entity_poly.pdbx_strand_id
1 'polypeptide(L)'
;MYFKNILCIFFLLSYFSTVVSTEEANEIVENNKGEGNEEAEMAKTINAINSVPLEEKFNDSKDKLIEILKTNDTPTDKIKHINQMMNETKFTEDEQIQFYKTLTDAVLSSKN
;
A
#
# COMPACT_ATOMS: atom_id res chain seq x y z
N MET A 1 -16.08 3.59 12.19
CA MET A 1 -15.60 2.20 12.00
C MET A 1 -15.48 1.80 10.52
N TYR A 2 -16.46 2.11 9.65
CA TYR A 2 -16.42 1.74 8.22
C TYR A 2 -15.41 2.54 7.36
N PHE A 3 -15.12 3.79 7.71
CA PHE A 3 -14.19 4.64 6.95
C PHE A 3 -12.74 4.14 6.95
N LYS A 4 -12.29 3.50 8.05
CA LYS A 4 -10.95 2.89 8.16
C LYS A 4 -10.71 1.82 7.09
N ASN A 5 -11.72 1.00 6.79
CA ASN A 5 -11.59 -0.08 5.82
C ASN A 5 -11.57 0.44 4.37
N ILE A 6 -12.35 1.49 4.07
CA ILE A 6 -12.48 2.01 2.70
C ILE A 6 -11.16 2.65 2.21
N LEU A 7 -10.42 3.32 3.10
CA LEU A 7 -9.15 3.95 2.74
C LEU A 7 -8.01 2.91 2.54
N CYS A 8 -7.94 1.88 3.39
CA CYS A 8 -7.01 0.74 3.21
C CYS A 8 -7.28 -0.03 1.91
N ILE A 9 -8.57 -0.18 1.56
CA ILE A 9 -9.02 -0.81 0.31
C ILE A 9 -8.55 0.02 -0.90
N PHE A 10 -8.59 1.35 -0.85
CA PHE A 10 -8.08 2.19 -1.95
C PHE A 10 -6.55 2.12 -2.11
N PHE A 11 -5.81 2.02 -1.00
CA PHE A 11 -4.34 1.87 -1.03
C PHE A 11 -3.90 0.60 -1.74
N LEU A 12 -4.69 -0.48 -1.64
CA LEU A 12 -4.34 -1.76 -2.23
C LEU A 12 -5.05 -2.01 -3.57
N LEU A 13 -6.29 -1.57 -3.77
CA LEU A 13 -6.93 -1.65 -5.09
C LEU A 13 -6.24 -0.78 -6.13
N SER A 14 -5.75 0.41 -5.80
CA SER A 14 -4.98 1.22 -6.77
C SER A 14 -3.61 0.60 -7.11
N TYR A 15 -3.14 -0.36 -6.31
CA TYR A 15 -1.96 -1.18 -6.60
C TYR A 15 -2.33 -2.40 -7.46
N PHE A 16 -3.40 -3.13 -7.12
CA PHE A 16 -3.81 -4.34 -7.84
C PHE A 16 -4.56 -4.07 -9.16
N SER A 17 -5.29 -2.95 -9.27
CA SER A 17 -6.00 -2.62 -10.51
C SER A 17 -5.04 -2.26 -11.65
N THR A 18 -3.83 -1.77 -11.39
CA THR A 18 -2.83 -1.59 -12.46
C THR A 18 -2.22 -2.92 -12.93
N VAL A 19 -2.26 -3.98 -12.12
CA VAL A 19 -1.87 -5.32 -12.57
C VAL A 19 -3.00 -5.95 -13.40
N VAL A 20 -4.27 -5.74 -13.02
CA VAL A 20 -5.43 -6.32 -13.73
C VAL A 20 -5.87 -5.51 -14.96
N SER A 21 -5.64 -4.20 -15.04
CA SER A 21 -6.00 -3.41 -16.24
C SER A 21 -5.12 -3.66 -17.47
N THR A 22 -4.11 -4.52 -17.36
CA THR A 22 -3.37 -5.03 -18.54
C THR A 22 -3.85 -6.40 -19.01
N GLU A 23 -4.79 -7.07 -18.32
CA GLU A 23 -5.22 -8.42 -18.68
C GLU A 23 -6.47 -8.49 -19.56
N GLU A 24 -7.29 -7.43 -19.62
CA GLU A 24 -8.37 -7.35 -20.63
C GLU A 24 -7.91 -6.75 -21.97
N ALA A 25 -6.68 -6.24 -22.05
CA ALA A 25 -6.07 -5.82 -23.30
C ALA A 25 -5.14 -6.92 -23.82
N ASN A 26 -5.76 -7.84 -24.57
CA ASN A 26 -5.16 -8.87 -25.41
C ASN A 26 -4.70 -10.17 -24.72
N GLU A 27 -5.49 -11.20 -25.02
CA GLU A 27 -5.14 -12.54 -25.52
C GLU A 27 -3.89 -12.66 -26.45
N ILE A 28 -2.97 -11.69 -26.46
CA ILE A 28 -1.78 -11.66 -27.31
C ILE A 28 -0.63 -11.12 -26.48
N VAL A 29 -0.09 -11.94 -25.58
CA VAL A 29 1.33 -12.28 -25.44
C VAL A 29 1.42 -13.23 -24.24
N GLU A 30 1.26 -14.51 -24.54
CA GLU A 30 1.91 -15.56 -23.76
C GLU A 30 3.39 -15.21 -23.52
N ASN A 31 3.83 -15.44 -22.28
CA ASN A 31 5.21 -15.67 -21.85
C ASN A 31 6.08 -14.44 -21.47
N ASN A 32 6.28 -14.33 -20.15
CA ASN A 32 7.46 -13.76 -19.45
C ASN A 32 7.59 -12.24 -19.30
N LYS A 33 6.66 -11.55 -18.60
CA LYS A 33 6.95 -10.23 -18.00
C LYS A 33 5.98 -9.67 -16.94
N GLY A 34 5.23 -10.51 -16.21
CA GLY A 34 4.32 -10.05 -15.14
C GLY A 34 4.98 -9.89 -13.77
N GLU A 35 5.77 -10.88 -13.35
CA GLU A 35 6.30 -10.96 -11.97
C GLU A 35 7.35 -9.87 -11.66
N GLY A 36 8.23 -9.56 -12.62
CA GLY A 36 9.26 -8.52 -12.43
C GLY A 36 8.71 -7.09 -12.37
N ASN A 37 7.48 -6.86 -12.83
CA ASN A 37 6.83 -5.57 -12.71
C ASN A 37 6.25 -5.38 -11.29
N GLU A 38 5.63 -6.41 -10.73
CA GLU A 38 5.05 -6.33 -9.38
C GLU A 38 6.13 -6.11 -8.31
N GLU A 39 7.24 -6.84 -8.35
CA GLU A 39 8.34 -6.62 -7.39
C GLU A 39 8.95 -5.21 -7.50
N ALA A 40 9.10 -4.71 -8.73
CA ALA A 40 9.62 -3.37 -8.97
C ALA A 40 8.65 -2.28 -8.50
N GLU A 41 7.35 -2.43 -8.75
CA GLU A 41 6.31 -1.51 -8.29
C GLU A 41 6.16 -1.55 -6.76
N MET A 42 6.33 -2.73 -6.14
CA MET A 42 6.36 -2.86 -4.68
C MET A 42 7.57 -2.14 -4.11
N ALA A 43 8.75 -2.30 -4.71
CA ALA A 43 9.96 -1.60 -4.29
C ALA A 43 9.80 -0.07 -4.42
N LYS A 44 9.20 0.43 -5.51
CA LYS A 44 8.88 1.86 -5.68
C LYS A 44 7.92 2.35 -4.59
N THR A 45 6.89 1.57 -4.30
CA THR A 45 5.89 1.89 -3.27
C THR A 45 6.55 1.97 -1.89
N ILE A 46 7.36 0.97 -1.54
CA ILE A 46 8.12 0.96 -0.28
C ILE A 46 9.05 2.15 -0.20
N ASN A 47 9.79 2.48 -1.27
CA ASN A 47 10.69 3.63 -1.29
C ASN A 47 9.95 4.96 -1.12
N ALA A 48 8.78 5.11 -1.75
CA ALA A 48 7.95 6.30 -1.62
C ALA A 48 7.43 6.46 -0.18
N ILE A 49 6.94 5.37 0.43
CA ILE A 49 6.52 5.36 1.83
C ILE A 49 7.71 5.69 2.74
N ASN A 50 8.88 5.09 2.52
CA ASN A 50 10.03 5.26 3.39
C ASN A 50 10.57 6.71 3.35
N SER A 51 10.50 7.35 2.17
CA SER A 51 10.98 8.71 1.93
C SER A 51 10.05 9.81 2.43
N VAL A 52 8.80 9.47 2.82
CA VAL A 52 7.84 10.49 3.24
C VAL A 52 8.18 11.02 4.64
N PRO A 53 8.31 12.35 4.82
CA PRO A 53 8.46 12.93 6.14
C PRO A 53 7.10 12.86 6.87
N LEU A 54 7.09 12.22 8.03
CA LEU A 54 5.93 12.13 8.92
C LEU A 54 6.28 12.70 10.30
N GLU A 55 5.25 13.02 11.08
CA GLU A 55 5.41 13.29 12.51
C GLU A 55 6.03 12.08 13.21
N GLU A 56 6.88 12.31 14.22
CA GLU A 56 7.63 11.26 14.92
C GLU A 56 6.73 10.13 15.45
N LYS A 57 5.52 10.48 15.92
CA LYS A 57 4.52 9.52 16.42
C LYS A 57 4.09 8.47 15.37
N PHE A 58 4.27 8.74 14.08
CA PHE A 58 3.88 7.86 12.98
C PHE A 58 5.01 6.93 12.52
N ASN A 59 6.25 7.14 12.97
CA ASN A 59 7.42 6.40 12.48
C ASN A 59 7.28 4.88 12.74
N ASP A 60 6.92 4.49 13.97
CA ASP A 60 6.75 3.06 14.31
C ASP A 60 5.70 2.37 13.42
N SER A 61 4.58 3.05 13.13
CA SER A 61 3.53 2.51 12.26
C SER A 61 3.95 2.47 10.79
N LYS A 62 4.76 3.44 10.34
CA LYS A 62 5.37 3.43 9.00
C LYS A 62 6.31 2.24 8.84
N ASP A 63 7.15 1.98 9.82
CA ASP A 63 8.11 0.89 9.77
C ASP A 63 7.40 -0.47 9.76
N LYS A 64 6.40 -0.66 10.63
CA LYS A 64 5.54 -1.85 10.61
C LYS A 64 4.78 -2.01 9.29
N LEU A 65 4.31 -0.92 8.68
CA LEU A 65 3.66 -0.98 7.37
C LEU A 65 4.63 -1.50 6.30
N ILE A 66 5.86 -0.98 6.30
CA ILE A 66 6.91 -1.44 5.37
C ILE A 66 7.23 -2.91 5.59
N GLU A 67 7.31 -3.37 6.84
CA GLU A 67 7.51 -4.78 7.18
C GLU A 67 6.38 -5.65 6.60
N ILE A 68 5.12 -5.25 6.77
CA ILE A 68 3.98 -5.98 6.20
C ILE A 68 4.03 -5.99 4.67
N LEU A 69 4.38 -4.87 4.03
CA LEU A 69 4.48 -4.80 2.57
C LEU A 69 5.58 -5.72 2.01
N LYS A 70 6.67 -5.95 2.77
CA LYS A 70 7.77 -6.86 2.41
C LYS A 70 7.44 -8.35 2.61
N THR A 71 6.34 -8.69 3.27
CA THR A 71 5.93 -10.09 3.41
C THR A 71 5.47 -10.68 2.07
N ASN A 72 5.50 -12.01 1.97
CA ASN A 72 4.91 -12.75 0.85
C ASN A 72 3.42 -13.05 1.08
N ASP A 73 2.79 -12.37 2.03
CA ASP A 73 1.37 -12.54 2.33
C ASP A 73 0.50 -12.16 1.14
N THR A 74 -0.67 -12.78 1.04
CA THR A 74 -1.64 -12.39 0.01
C THR A 74 -2.05 -10.92 0.22
N PRO A 75 -2.53 -10.23 -0.83
CA PRO A 75 -3.02 -8.86 -0.70
C PRO A 75 -4.03 -8.68 0.43
N THR A 76 -4.95 -9.64 0.57
CA THR A 76 -5.98 -9.66 1.61
C THR A 76 -5.38 -9.83 3.01
N ASP A 77 -4.37 -10.69 3.15
CA ASP A 77 -3.67 -10.87 4.43
C ASP A 77 -2.86 -9.63 4.81
N LYS A 78 -2.21 -8.96 3.85
CA LYS A 78 -1.57 -7.66 4.07
C LYS A 78 -2.57 -6.62 4.56
N ILE A 79 -3.77 -6.52 3.97
CA ILE A 79 -4.86 -5.63 4.47
C ILE A 79 -5.16 -5.93 5.93
N LYS A 80 -5.35 -7.21 6.25
CA LYS A 80 -5.70 -7.65 7.59
C LYS A 80 -4.61 -7.28 8.60
N HIS A 81 -3.35 -7.53 8.27
CA HIS A 81 -2.20 -7.18 9.11
C HIS A 81 -2.08 -5.66 9.29
N ILE A 82 -2.29 -4.87 8.23
CA ILE A 82 -2.28 -3.40 8.32
C ILE A 82 -3.40 -2.89 9.22
N ASN A 83 -4.61 -3.43 9.08
CA ASN A 83 -5.75 -3.06 9.92
C ASN A 83 -5.52 -3.43 11.39
N GLN A 84 -4.95 -4.61 11.65
CA GLN A 84 -4.58 -5.03 13.01
C GLN A 84 -3.54 -4.08 13.61
N MET A 85 -2.47 -3.79 12.87
CA MET A 85 -1.44 -2.84 13.28
C MET A 85 -2.03 -1.47 13.62
N MET A 86 -2.90 -0.92 12.78
CA MET A 86 -3.53 0.38 13.05
C MET A 86 -4.52 0.38 14.21
N ASN A 87 -5.16 -0.75 14.49
CA ASN A 87 -6.03 -0.90 15.67
C ASN A 87 -5.24 -0.98 16.98
N GLU A 88 -3.97 -1.39 16.93
CA GLU A 88 -3.06 -1.38 18.08
C GLU A 88 -2.46 0.01 18.36
N THR A 89 -2.54 0.93 17.40
CA THR A 89 -2.09 2.31 17.59
C THR A 89 -3.03 3.09 18.52
N LYS A 90 -2.48 4.12 19.19
CA LYS A 90 -3.26 5.08 19.97
C LYS A 90 -3.77 6.26 19.14
N PHE A 91 -3.66 6.18 17.81
CA PHE A 91 -4.02 7.28 16.93
C PHE A 91 -5.51 7.57 16.99
N THR A 92 -5.85 8.85 17.09
CA THR A 92 -7.22 9.33 16.87
C THR A 92 -7.65 9.02 15.43
N GLU A 93 -8.95 9.07 15.15
CA GLU A 93 -9.45 8.82 13.79
C GLU A 93 -8.83 9.79 12.77
N ASP A 94 -8.70 11.07 13.13
CA ASP A 94 -8.05 12.10 12.29
C ASP A 94 -6.57 11.79 12.04
N GLU A 95 -5.84 11.32 13.05
CA GLU A 95 -4.43 10.93 12.90
C GLU A 95 -4.26 9.72 11.98
N GLN A 96 -5.17 8.75 12.05
CA GLN A 96 -5.15 7.60 11.12
C GLN A 96 -5.44 8.05 9.68
N ILE A 97 -6.41 8.95 9.50
CA ILE A 97 -6.72 9.53 8.19
C ILE A 97 -5.50 10.29 7.65
N GLN A 98 -4.88 11.15 8.47
CA GLN A 98 -3.69 11.91 8.08
C GLN A 98 -2.53 10.98 7.71
N PHE A 99 -2.29 9.93 8.49
CA PHE A 99 -1.25 8.94 8.22
C PHE A 99 -1.46 8.29 6.84
N TYR A 100 -2.63 7.70 6.61
CA TYR A 100 -2.93 7.03 5.35
C TYR A 100 -2.95 7.99 4.16
N LYS A 101 -3.54 9.18 4.32
CA LYS A 101 -3.56 10.20 3.27
C LYS A 101 -2.15 10.58 2.86
N THR A 102 -1.27 10.85 3.81
CA THR A 102 0.12 11.24 3.53
C THR A 102 0.88 10.15 2.79
N LEU A 103 0.71 8.90 3.21
CA LEU A 103 1.30 7.76 2.51
C LEU A 103 0.72 7.59 1.10
N THR A 104 -0.59 7.82 0.94
CA THR A 104 -1.26 7.68 -0.35
C THR A 104 -0.75 8.72 -1.33
N ASP A 105 -0.67 9.97 -0.88
CA ASP A 105 -0.14 11.09 -1.67
C ASP A 105 1.32 10.83 -2.09
N ALA A 106 2.14 10.25 -1.21
CA ALA A 106 3.52 9.88 -1.53
C ALA A 106 3.62 8.79 -2.60
N VAL A 107 2.79 7.74 -2.50
CA VAL A 107 2.77 6.64 -3.49
C VAL A 107 2.19 7.10 -4.83
N LEU A 108 1.15 7.94 -4.83
CA LEU A 108 0.61 8.50 -6.08
C LEU A 108 1.61 9.46 -6.74
N SER A 109 2.34 10.25 -5.95
CA SER A 109 3.36 11.16 -6.47
C SER A 109 4.57 10.41 -7.04
N SER A 110 4.87 9.20 -6.59
CA SER A 110 5.99 8.41 -7.12
C SER A 110 5.68 7.68 -8.42
N LYS A 111 4.38 7.58 -8.80
CA LYS A 111 3.92 6.96 -10.05
C LYS A 111 3.87 7.94 -11.23
N ASN A 112 3.81 9.25 -10.97
CA ASN A 112 3.85 10.31 -11.99
C ASN A 112 5.30 10.76 -12.27
#